data_AF-A0AA47MA25-F1
#
_entry.id   AF-A0AA47MA25-F1
#
_cell.length_a   1.000
_cell.length_b   1.000
_cell.length_c   1.000
_cell.angle_alpha   90.00
_cell.angle_beta   90.00
_cell.angle_gamma   90.00
#
_symmetry.space_group_name_H-M   'P 1'
#
loop_
_entity.id
_entity.type
_entity.pdbx_description
1 polymer ?
#
loop_
_entity_poly.entity_id
_entity_poly.type
_entity_poly.pdbx_seq_one_letter_code
_entity_poly.pdbx_strand_id
1 'polypeptide(L)'
;MSSVLRTQKEPLTGTYTFSSRPRPVQTRPKYRDNPAVLNEGHTTYGNIMYDRRVVRGNTYAQQVIPITAPAEPAEVQRQQEAKKRAAMARKRAREQMRSRTPEAIEGRTHVDVQTELYLEELSDRIEATHVDCQTDAFLDKPPTPLFIPAKTGQRCGHADRGWRGGSLRSSRSIPIIEWLVDVSLFDFDVEVQPVLEVLVGKTVEQSLLEVMEEEEMACLRAQQRSFQELRNAELAEVQRLEEQERRRREEKGRRIAQQREVLEKERETAEKIAAWAFTQHYLADLLASVYTALGDHGYFYDPVEKDIETSFFPWLMDEVNNNLEKGFVARDLLDTLILEVTEKRLDGFQELDS
;
A
#
# COMPACT_ATOMS: atom_id res chain seq x y z
N MET A 1 -38.36 -22.85 -22.03
CA MET A 1 -38.74 -22.97 -20.61
C MET A 1 -37.51 -22.70 -19.76
N SER A 2 -37.31 -21.45 -19.34
CA SER A 2 -36.16 -21.00 -18.57
C SER A 2 -36.63 -20.65 -17.16
N SER A 3 -36.38 -21.57 -16.21
CA SER A 3 -36.73 -21.38 -14.80
C SER A 3 -35.73 -20.44 -14.13
N VAL A 4 -36.20 -19.23 -13.80
CA VAL A 4 -35.49 -18.28 -12.96
C VAL A 4 -35.55 -18.79 -11.51
N LEU A 5 -34.43 -19.26 -10.97
CA LEU A 5 -34.33 -19.63 -9.55
C LEU A 5 -34.01 -18.39 -8.72
N ARG A 6 -34.94 -18.03 -7.84
CA ARG A 6 -34.80 -17.04 -6.77
C ARG A 6 -33.67 -17.44 -5.83
N THR A 7 -32.74 -16.53 -5.56
CA THR A 7 -31.82 -16.64 -4.43
C THR A 7 -32.54 -16.23 -3.14
N GLN A 8 -32.77 -17.20 -2.25
CA GLN A 8 -33.19 -16.94 -0.88
C GLN A 8 -32.03 -16.31 -0.11
N LYS A 9 -32.33 -15.25 0.66
CA LYS A 9 -31.41 -14.58 1.56
C LYS A 9 -31.64 -15.16 2.95
N GLU A 10 -30.75 -16.03 3.42
CA GLU A 10 -30.76 -16.53 4.80
C GLU A 10 -29.87 -15.67 5.73
N PRO A 11 -30.23 -15.51 7.01
CA PRO A 11 -29.46 -14.74 7.99
C PRO A 11 -28.24 -15.51 8.52
N LEU A 12 -27.15 -14.78 8.71
CA LEU A 12 -25.84 -15.25 9.16
C LEU A 12 -25.86 -15.69 10.63
N THR A 13 -25.87 -16.99 10.88
CA THR A 13 -25.29 -17.59 12.10
C THR A 13 -24.00 -18.32 11.71
N GLY A 14 -22.94 -18.06 12.47
CA GLY A 14 -21.55 -18.31 12.09
C GLY A 14 -21.15 -19.79 12.05
N THR A 15 -21.34 -20.43 10.90
CA THR A 15 -20.67 -21.70 10.60
C THR A 15 -20.00 -21.61 9.22
N TYR A 16 -18.67 -21.65 9.18
CA TYR A 16 -17.89 -21.56 7.94
C TYR A 16 -18.24 -22.74 7.02
N THR A 17 -18.91 -22.46 5.91
CA THR A 17 -19.27 -23.46 4.89
C THR A 17 -18.43 -23.23 3.65
N PHE A 18 -17.51 -24.16 3.36
CA PHE A 18 -16.71 -24.19 2.14
C PHE A 18 -17.49 -24.95 1.05
N SER A 19 -17.92 -24.26 -0.02
CA SER A 19 -18.46 -24.91 -1.22
C SER A 19 -17.56 -24.61 -2.41
N SER A 20 -16.98 -25.64 -3.03
CA SER A 20 -16.33 -25.53 -4.34
C SER A 20 -17.26 -26.14 -5.40
N ARG A 21 -17.40 -25.46 -6.55
CA ARG A 21 -18.10 -26.05 -7.70
C ARG A 21 -17.27 -27.22 -8.24
N PRO A 22 -17.85 -28.40 -8.53
CA PRO A 22 -17.10 -29.50 -9.10
C PRO A 22 -16.54 -29.06 -10.46
N ARG A 23 -15.21 -29.04 -10.58
CA ARG A 23 -14.52 -28.88 -11.86
C ARG A 23 -14.11 -30.26 -12.35
N PRO A 24 -14.40 -30.61 -13.62
CA PRO A 24 -13.91 -31.86 -14.19
C PRO A 24 -12.38 -31.87 -14.18
N VAL A 25 -11.80 -33.04 -13.87
CA VAL A 25 -10.34 -33.26 -13.84
C VAL A 25 -9.80 -33.04 -15.25
N GLN A 26 -9.00 -31.99 -15.45
CA GLN A 26 -8.34 -31.78 -16.72
C GLN A 26 -7.30 -32.88 -16.96
N THR A 27 -7.36 -33.49 -18.13
CA THR A 27 -6.44 -34.54 -18.57
C THR A 27 -5.02 -33.99 -18.61
N ARG A 28 -4.12 -34.58 -17.81
CA ARG A 28 -2.68 -34.26 -17.88
C ARG A 28 -2.12 -34.65 -19.25
N PRO A 29 -1.25 -33.83 -19.87
CA PRO A 29 -0.53 -34.24 -21.06
C PRO A 29 0.40 -35.42 -20.72
N LYS A 30 0.52 -36.38 -21.65
CA LYS A 30 1.50 -37.46 -21.58
C LYS A 30 2.90 -36.90 -21.87
N TYR A 31 3.89 -37.49 -21.23
CA TYR A 31 5.28 -37.07 -21.21
C TYR A 31 5.89 -36.90 -22.62
N ARG A 32 6.58 -35.76 -22.84
CA ARG A 32 7.27 -35.28 -24.06
C ARG A 32 6.44 -34.53 -25.12
N ASP A 33 5.78 -33.44 -24.74
CA ASP A 33 5.42 -32.40 -25.71
C ASP A 33 6.08 -31.06 -25.36
N ASN A 34 6.42 -30.34 -26.43
CA ASN A 34 7.28 -29.15 -26.55
C ASN A 34 6.77 -27.96 -25.69
N PRO A 35 7.63 -27.21 -24.96
CA PRO A 35 7.20 -26.19 -23.99
C PRO A 35 6.76 -24.84 -24.61
N ALA A 36 6.55 -24.76 -25.93
CA ALA A 36 6.33 -23.49 -26.63
C ALA A 36 4.85 -23.15 -26.92
N VAL A 37 3.92 -24.08 -26.68
CA VAL A 37 2.49 -23.85 -26.95
C VAL A 37 1.69 -24.33 -25.76
N LEU A 38 1.34 -23.42 -24.83
CA LEU A 38 0.20 -23.47 -23.90
C LEU A 38 0.39 -22.45 -22.77
N ASN A 39 0.15 -21.17 -23.05
CA ASN A 39 0.05 -20.11 -22.04
C ASN A 39 -1.40 -19.63 -21.89
N GLU A 40 -2.32 -20.57 -21.64
CA GLU A 40 -3.60 -20.25 -21.00
C GLU A 40 -3.82 -21.20 -19.81
N GLY A 41 -3.57 -20.70 -18.61
CA GLY A 41 -4.09 -21.28 -17.37
C GLY A 41 -3.21 -22.25 -16.57
N HIS A 42 -1.96 -22.51 -16.95
CA HIS A 42 -1.07 -23.32 -16.11
C HIS A 42 -0.50 -22.46 -14.95
N THR A 43 -1.11 -22.62 -13.78
CA THR A 43 -0.51 -22.17 -12.53
C THR A 43 0.75 -23.00 -12.31
N THR A 44 1.93 -22.37 -12.45
CA THR A 44 3.19 -22.95 -12.01
C THR A 44 3.10 -23.14 -10.51
N TYR A 45 2.72 -24.35 -10.07
CA TYR A 45 2.68 -24.67 -8.66
C TYR A 45 4.10 -24.58 -8.11
N GLY A 46 4.34 -23.55 -7.31
CA GLY A 46 5.57 -23.42 -6.54
C GLY A 46 5.76 -24.69 -5.70
N ASN A 47 6.96 -25.26 -5.78
CA ASN A 47 7.26 -26.52 -5.12
C ASN A 47 6.98 -26.39 -3.61
N ILE A 48 5.95 -27.08 -3.13
CA ILE A 48 5.48 -27.07 -1.73
C ILE A 48 6.62 -27.45 -0.77
N MET A 49 7.65 -28.12 -1.31
CA MET A 49 9.04 -28.31 -0.86
C MET A 49 9.72 -27.12 -0.16
N TYR A 50 9.43 -25.90 -0.60
CA TYR A 50 10.13 -24.70 -0.16
C TYR A 50 9.18 -23.60 0.30
N ASP A 51 7.88 -23.89 0.37
CA ASP A 51 6.90 -22.93 0.84
C ASP A 51 6.98 -22.79 2.36
N ARG A 52 7.34 -21.59 2.81
CA ARG A 52 7.48 -21.22 4.23
C ARG A 52 6.15 -21.23 4.99
N ARG A 53 5.02 -21.23 4.28
CA ARG A 53 3.67 -21.32 4.88
C ARG A 53 3.31 -22.74 5.27
N VAL A 54 3.98 -23.72 4.67
CA VAL A 54 3.70 -25.14 4.89
C VAL A 54 4.62 -25.66 5.98
N VAL A 55 4.09 -25.70 7.21
CA VAL A 55 4.78 -26.27 8.37
C VAL A 55 4.83 -27.78 8.20
N ARG A 56 6.03 -28.34 8.11
CA ARG A 56 6.25 -29.79 8.00
C ARG A 56 6.69 -30.32 9.36
N GLY A 57 5.87 -31.19 9.93
CA GLY A 57 6.10 -31.75 11.26
C GLY A 57 4.83 -31.75 12.10
N ASN A 58 4.92 -32.33 13.30
CA ASN A 58 3.80 -32.43 14.22
C ASN A 58 3.48 -31.02 14.79
N THR A 59 2.26 -30.52 14.59
CA THR A 59 1.81 -29.17 14.98
C THR A 59 1.75 -28.95 16.50
N TYR A 60 1.82 -30.03 17.28
CA TYR A 60 1.84 -29.99 18.75
C TYR A 60 3.20 -29.60 19.36
N ALA A 61 4.28 -29.57 18.59
CA ALA A 61 5.62 -29.22 19.07
C ALA A 61 6.03 -27.76 18.76
N GLN A 62 5.07 -26.92 18.34
CA GLN A 62 5.32 -25.50 18.17
C GLN A 62 5.42 -24.88 19.57
N GLN A 63 6.65 -24.73 20.06
CA GLN A 63 6.93 -23.97 21.28
C GLN A 63 6.40 -22.54 21.07
N VAL A 64 5.19 -22.29 21.55
CA VAL A 64 4.65 -20.95 21.74
C VAL A 64 5.41 -20.39 22.93
N ILE A 65 6.58 -19.80 22.68
CA ILE A 65 7.33 -19.08 23.71
C ILE A 65 6.41 -17.93 24.15
N PRO A 66 5.96 -17.88 25.41
CA PRO A 66 5.20 -16.76 25.91
C PRO A 66 6.04 -15.49 25.76
N ILE A 67 5.48 -14.44 25.19
CA ILE A 67 6.14 -13.14 24.97
C ILE A 67 6.63 -12.48 26.27
N THR A 68 6.28 -13.03 27.44
CA THR A 68 6.57 -12.48 28.77
C THR A 68 7.60 -13.24 29.59
N ALA A 69 8.23 -14.31 29.09
CA ALA A 69 9.31 -14.98 29.83
C ALA A 69 10.65 -14.22 29.63
N PRO A 70 11.28 -13.67 30.69
CA PRO A 70 12.63 -13.14 30.56
C PRO A 70 13.57 -14.29 30.19
N ALA A 71 14.11 -14.25 28.97
CA ALA A 71 15.04 -15.25 28.50
C ALA A 71 16.26 -15.32 29.44
N GLU A 72 16.57 -16.50 29.95
CA GLU A 72 17.78 -16.71 30.75
C GLU A 72 19.01 -16.21 29.97
N PRO A 73 19.97 -15.52 30.62
CA PRO A 73 21.13 -14.94 29.94
C PRO A 73 21.97 -15.99 29.20
N ALA A 74 21.94 -17.26 29.62
CA ALA A 74 22.61 -18.38 28.97
C ALA A 74 21.97 -18.81 27.63
N GLU A 75 20.66 -18.63 27.46
CA GLU A 75 19.97 -18.92 26.20
C GLU A 75 20.18 -17.81 25.17
N VAL A 76 20.21 -16.55 25.63
CA VAL A 76 20.50 -15.39 24.78
C VAL A 76 21.93 -15.49 24.21
N GLN A 77 22.92 -15.89 25.01
CA GLN A 77 24.29 -16.12 24.51
C GLN A 77 24.35 -17.24 23.47
N ARG A 78 23.70 -18.39 23.71
CA ARG A 78 23.63 -19.49 22.72
C ARG A 78 22.97 -19.06 21.41
N GLN A 79 21.89 -18.26 21.48
CA GLN A 79 21.24 -17.74 20.28
C GLN A 79 22.10 -16.73 19.53
N GLN A 80 22.84 -15.87 20.22
CA GLN A 80 23.77 -14.94 19.59
C GLN A 80 24.95 -15.66 18.92
N GLU A 81 25.50 -16.69 19.57
CA GLU A 81 26.57 -17.52 18.99
C GLU A 81 26.08 -18.31 17.77
N ALA A 82 24.88 -18.90 17.85
CA ALA A 82 24.24 -19.58 16.72
C ALA A 82 23.99 -18.62 15.54
N LYS A 83 23.51 -17.40 15.81
CA LYS A 83 23.34 -16.35 14.79
C LYS A 83 24.67 -15.94 14.16
N LYS A 84 25.74 -15.77 14.96
CA LYS A 84 27.09 -15.47 14.46
C LYS A 84 27.63 -16.60 13.58
N ARG A 85 27.46 -17.87 14.00
CA ARG A 85 27.90 -19.04 13.23
C ARG A 85 27.13 -19.20 11.92
N ALA A 86 25.81 -18.97 11.93
CA ALA A 86 24.97 -18.98 10.74
C ALA A 86 25.33 -17.86 9.75
N ALA A 87 25.61 -16.65 10.25
CA ALA A 87 26.07 -15.53 9.43
C ALA A 87 27.42 -15.82 8.76
N MET A 88 28.37 -16.41 9.52
CA MET A 88 29.67 -16.83 8.98
C MET A 88 29.54 -17.94 7.94
N ALA A 89 28.68 -18.93 8.18
CA ALA A 89 28.40 -19.98 7.20
C ALA A 89 27.77 -19.42 5.92
N ARG A 90 26.83 -18.46 6.03
CA ARG A 90 26.21 -17.79 4.88
C ARG A 90 27.21 -16.92 4.10
N LYS A 91 28.16 -16.28 4.80
CA LYS A 91 29.25 -15.53 4.16
C LYS A 91 30.17 -16.46 3.37
N ARG A 92 30.61 -17.57 3.96
CA ARG A 92 31.41 -18.60 3.26
C ARG A 92 30.68 -19.22 2.07
N ALA A 93 29.40 -19.52 2.20
CA ALA A 93 28.59 -20.02 1.09
C ALA A 93 28.45 -18.99 -0.04
N ARG A 94 28.30 -17.70 0.29
CA ARG A 94 28.26 -16.61 -0.70
C ARG A 94 29.61 -16.41 -1.40
N GLU A 95 30.72 -16.60 -0.69
CA GLU A 95 32.07 -16.57 -1.26
C GLU A 95 32.33 -17.77 -2.17
N GLN A 96 31.83 -18.97 -1.82
CA GLN A 96 31.92 -20.16 -2.68
C GLN A 96 31.02 -20.08 -3.93
N MET A 97 29.88 -19.37 -3.85
CA MET A 97 28.96 -19.15 -4.98
C MET A 97 29.39 -18.00 -5.89
N ARG A 98 30.39 -17.20 -5.51
CA ARG A 98 31.01 -16.23 -6.43
C ARG A 98 32.01 -16.98 -7.31
N SER A 99 31.80 -16.94 -8.62
CA SER A 99 32.80 -17.38 -9.59
C SER A 99 34.10 -16.63 -9.33
N ARG A 100 35.13 -17.33 -8.85
CA ARG A 100 36.42 -16.75 -8.48
C ARG A 100 37.13 -16.28 -9.75
N THR A 101 37.47 -14.99 -9.83
CA THR A 101 38.45 -14.50 -10.81
C THR A 101 39.78 -15.23 -10.57
N PRO A 102 40.45 -15.75 -11.61
CA PRO A 102 41.70 -16.48 -11.45
C PRO A 102 42.76 -15.63 -10.71
N GLU A 103 43.63 -16.30 -9.93
CA GLU A 103 44.71 -15.63 -9.21
C GLU A 103 45.65 -14.90 -10.19
N ALA A 104 46.15 -13.74 -9.77
CA ALA A 104 47.04 -12.94 -10.58
C ALA A 104 48.36 -13.67 -10.85
N ILE A 105 48.83 -13.64 -12.10
CA ILE A 105 50.09 -14.25 -12.51
C ILE A 105 51.23 -13.57 -11.75
N GLU A 106 52.19 -14.36 -11.24
CA GLU A 106 53.35 -13.84 -10.49
C GLU A 106 54.05 -12.70 -11.24
N GLY A 107 54.17 -11.54 -10.59
CA GLY A 107 54.76 -10.33 -11.17
C GLY A 107 53.78 -9.34 -11.81
N ARG A 108 52.46 -9.61 -11.81
CA ARG A 108 51.43 -8.65 -12.26
C ARG A 108 50.37 -8.40 -11.18
N THR A 109 50.01 -7.14 -10.98
CA THR A 109 48.92 -6.73 -10.07
C THR A 109 47.64 -6.54 -10.87
N HIS A 110 46.52 -7.12 -10.41
CA HIS A 110 45.21 -6.82 -10.98
C HIS A 110 44.81 -5.38 -10.61
N VAL A 111 44.38 -4.61 -11.62
CA VAL A 111 43.78 -3.28 -11.46
C VAL A 111 42.29 -3.43 -11.74
N ASP A 112 41.45 -2.93 -10.83
CA ASP A 112 40.01 -2.88 -11.04
C ASP A 112 39.70 -1.80 -12.08
N VAL A 113 39.34 -2.25 -13.29
CA VAL A 113 38.84 -1.38 -14.36
C VAL A 113 37.32 -1.26 -14.19
N GLN A 114 36.80 -0.03 -14.20
CA GLN A 114 35.37 0.25 -14.18
C GLN A 114 34.71 -0.38 -15.42
N THR A 115 34.11 -1.54 -15.24
CA THR A 115 33.39 -2.31 -16.29
C THR A 115 31.87 -2.13 -16.17
N GLU A 116 31.43 -1.29 -15.24
CA GLU A 116 30.04 -0.86 -15.14
C GLU A 116 29.73 0.07 -16.33
N LEU A 117 28.61 -0.18 -17.00
CA LEU A 117 28.15 0.60 -18.16
C LEU A 117 27.67 1.98 -17.68
N TYR A 118 28.59 2.92 -17.46
CA TYR A 118 28.25 4.33 -17.33
C TYR A 118 27.95 4.89 -18.73
N LEU A 119 26.67 4.92 -19.09
CA LEU A 119 26.21 5.75 -20.20
C LEU A 119 26.02 7.17 -19.65
N GLU A 120 26.98 8.04 -19.90
CA GLU A 120 26.79 9.48 -19.73
C GLU A 120 25.94 9.95 -20.94
N GLU A 121 24.67 10.26 -20.72
CA GLU A 121 23.82 10.89 -21.75
C GLU A 121 24.42 12.25 -22.10
N LEU A 122 25.13 12.33 -23.23
CA LEU A 122 25.50 13.60 -23.85
C LEU A 122 24.23 14.26 -24.40
N SER A 123 23.51 14.99 -23.54
CA SER A 123 22.37 15.79 -23.94
C SER A 123 22.85 17.10 -24.55
N ASP A 124 23.34 17.06 -25.79
CA ASP A 124 23.53 18.26 -26.59
C ASP A 124 22.13 18.73 -27.03
N ARG A 125 21.45 19.46 -26.13
CA ARG A 125 20.18 20.11 -26.43
C ARG A 125 20.46 21.27 -27.37
N ILE A 126 20.19 21.07 -28.66
CA ILE A 126 20.12 22.18 -29.61
C ILE A 126 19.03 23.13 -29.10
N GLU A 127 19.38 24.36 -28.76
CA GLU A 127 18.40 25.40 -28.39
C GLU A 127 17.51 25.69 -29.62
N ALA A 128 16.36 25.04 -29.69
CA ALA A 128 15.34 25.34 -30.68
C ALA A 128 14.61 26.63 -30.26
N THR A 129 15.01 27.76 -30.83
CA THR A 129 14.26 29.01 -30.76
C THR A 129 13.02 28.89 -31.64
N HIS A 130 11.86 28.67 -31.02
CA HIS A 130 10.58 28.77 -31.71
C HIS A 130 10.26 30.25 -31.97
N VAL A 131 10.29 30.64 -33.25
CA VAL A 131 9.74 31.92 -33.71
C VAL A 131 8.36 31.63 -34.25
N ASP A 132 7.35 31.80 -33.41
CA ASP A 132 5.96 31.68 -33.84
C ASP A 132 5.49 33.06 -34.33
N CYS A 133 5.24 33.17 -35.63
CA CYS A 133 4.47 34.29 -36.17
C CYS A 133 2.99 33.91 -36.13
N GLN A 134 2.21 34.60 -35.30
CA GLN A 134 0.75 34.50 -35.28
C GLN A 134 0.21 34.94 -36.65
N THR A 135 -0.03 33.98 -37.54
CA THR A 135 -0.68 34.21 -38.83
C THR A 135 -2.18 34.18 -38.60
N ASP A 136 -2.79 35.36 -38.60
CA ASP A 136 -4.24 35.50 -38.57
C ASP A 136 -4.82 34.89 -39.86
N ALA A 137 -5.85 34.06 -39.71
CA ALA A 137 -6.40 33.22 -40.79
C ALA A 137 -7.19 34.00 -41.86
N PHE A 138 -7.28 35.34 -41.72
CA PHE A 138 -8.09 36.23 -42.55
C PHE A 138 -7.28 37.30 -43.31
N LEU A 139 -6.03 37.03 -43.67
CA LEU A 139 -5.31 37.87 -44.63
C LEU A 139 -5.41 37.29 -46.03
N ASP A 140 -6.06 38.03 -46.94
CA ASP A 140 -6.08 37.71 -48.36
C ASP A 140 -4.64 37.63 -48.88
N LYS A 141 -4.33 36.51 -49.54
CA LYS A 141 -3.01 36.30 -50.15
C LYS A 141 -2.76 37.45 -51.14
N PRO A 142 -1.57 38.09 -51.12
CA PRO A 142 -1.26 39.10 -52.12
C PRO A 142 -1.39 38.45 -53.51
N PRO A 143 -1.95 39.18 -54.51
CA PRO A 143 -2.11 38.63 -55.84
C PRO A 143 -0.75 38.18 -56.36
N THR A 144 -0.68 36.93 -56.83
CA THR A 144 0.55 36.36 -57.39
C THR A 144 1.08 37.31 -58.46
N PRO A 145 2.37 37.69 -58.41
CA PRO A 145 2.95 38.62 -59.36
C PRO A 145 2.77 38.07 -60.78
N LEU A 146 2.33 38.93 -61.70
CA LEU A 146 2.15 38.55 -63.09
C LEU A 146 3.48 38.04 -63.65
N PHE A 147 3.45 36.83 -64.21
CA PHE A 147 4.61 36.25 -64.89
C PHE A 147 5.00 37.13 -66.07
N ILE A 148 6.16 37.79 -65.98
CA ILE A 148 6.77 38.54 -67.08
C ILE A 148 7.80 37.60 -67.73
N PRO A 149 7.52 37.03 -68.92
CA PRO A 149 8.52 36.26 -69.63
C PRO A 149 9.72 37.16 -69.97
N ALA A 150 10.92 36.69 -69.64
CA ALA A 150 12.15 37.38 -70.01
C ALA A 150 12.19 37.53 -71.54
N LYS A 151 12.41 38.75 -72.04
CA LYS A 151 12.53 39.01 -73.47
C LYS A 151 13.82 38.36 -74.00
N THR A 152 13.74 37.14 -74.51
CA THR A 152 14.72 36.61 -75.47
C THR A 152 14.50 37.25 -76.83
N GLY A 153 14.69 38.57 -76.89
CA GLY A 153 14.82 39.31 -78.13
C GLY A 153 16.27 39.26 -78.56
N GLN A 154 16.65 38.25 -79.32
CA GLN A 154 17.85 38.34 -80.15
C GLN A 154 17.58 39.51 -81.12
N ARG A 155 18.23 40.64 -80.86
CA ARG A 155 18.16 41.85 -81.69
C ARG A 155 18.73 41.51 -83.07
N CYS A 156 17.87 41.14 -84.02
CA CYS A 156 18.20 41.24 -85.43
C CYS A 156 18.19 42.74 -85.77
N GLY A 157 19.37 43.28 -86.06
CA GLY A 157 19.55 44.69 -86.35
C GLY A 157 18.82 45.09 -87.63
N HIS A 158 17.69 45.77 -87.49
CA HIS A 158 17.29 46.78 -88.46
C HIS A 158 17.78 48.13 -87.94
N ALA A 159 18.96 48.49 -88.43
CA ALA A 159 19.56 49.79 -88.24
C ALA A 159 18.60 50.89 -88.73
N ASP A 160 18.45 51.90 -87.88
CA ASP A 160 18.01 53.24 -88.22
C ASP A 160 18.69 53.71 -89.52
N ARG A 161 17.90 53.78 -90.59
CA ARG A 161 18.22 54.64 -91.73
C ARG A 161 16.96 55.37 -92.18
N GLY A 162 16.88 56.62 -91.73
CA GLY A 162 16.51 57.75 -92.58
C GLY A 162 15.13 57.71 -93.21
N TRP A 163 14.15 58.25 -92.50
CA TRP A 163 12.99 58.85 -93.13
C TRP A 163 13.45 60.06 -93.97
N ARG A 164 13.52 59.89 -95.29
CA ARG A 164 13.49 61.00 -96.26
C ARG A 164 12.64 60.61 -97.46
N GLY A 165 11.52 61.31 -97.59
CA GLY A 165 11.00 61.86 -98.84
C GLY A 165 10.67 60.89 -99.98
N GLY A 166 9.36 60.70 -100.20
CA GLY A 166 8.75 61.07 -101.47
C GLY A 166 8.88 60.13 -102.67
N SER A 167 7.73 59.96 -103.32
CA SER A 167 7.53 59.70 -104.75
C SER A 167 7.41 58.25 -105.23
N LEU A 168 6.15 57.92 -105.49
CA LEU A 168 5.56 57.14 -106.56
C LEU A 168 6.42 56.26 -107.48
N ARG A 169 5.84 55.06 -107.67
CA ARG A 169 5.78 54.22 -108.88
C ARG A 169 7.08 53.58 -109.35
N SER A 170 7.17 52.27 -109.11
CA SER A 170 7.52 51.34 -110.19
C SER A 170 7.00 49.94 -109.84
N SER A 171 6.21 49.39 -110.74
CA SER A 171 6.09 47.96 -111.03
C SER A 171 5.73 47.03 -109.86
N ARG A 172 4.43 46.80 -109.69
CA ARG A 172 3.92 45.57 -109.08
C ARG A 172 4.31 44.39 -109.98
N SER A 173 5.50 43.85 -109.76
CA SER A 173 5.76 42.44 -110.02
C SER A 173 5.03 41.69 -108.92
N ILE A 174 3.97 40.99 -109.29
CA ILE A 174 3.29 40.04 -108.42
C ILE A 174 4.30 38.89 -108.24
N PRO A 175 4.93 38.69 -107.05
CA PRO A 175 5.55 37.42 -106.80
C PRO A 175 4.40 36.42 -106.71
N ILE A 176 4.33 35.57 -107.72
CA ILE A 176 3.59 34.32 -107.70
C ILE A 176 3.85 33.71 -106.32
N ILE A 177 2.79 33.54 -105.54
CA ILE A 177 2.90 32.90 -104.23
C ILE A 177 3.39 31.49 -104.53
N GLU A 178 4.67 31.27 -104.26
CA GLU A 178 5.31 29.97 -104.26
C GLU A 178 4.69 29.18 -103.10
N TRP A 179 3.48 28.68 -103.31
CA TRP A 179 2.91 27.57 -102.55
C TRP A 179 3.58 26.26 -103.01
N LEU A 180 4.89 26.29 -103.27
CA LEU A 180 5.66 25.08 -103.42
C LEU A 180 5.95 24.60 -102.00
N VAL A 181 4.93 23.94 -101.46
CA VAL A 181 4.96 22.89 -100.47
C VAL A 181 6.40 22.64 -99.99
N ASP A 182 6.73 23.17 -98.81
CA ASP A 182 7.82 22.63 -98.00
C ASP A 182 7.42 21.19 -97.63
N VAL A 183 7.49 20.27 -98.59
CA VAL A 183 7.73 18.87 -98.30
C VAL A 183 9.21 18.79 -97.94
N SER A 184 9.59 19.48 -96.86
CA SER A 184 10.67 18.98 -96.02
C SER A 184 10.22 17.57 -95.66
N LEU A 185 10.88 16.56 -96.22
CA LEU A 185 10.58 15.16 -95.91
C LEU A 185 10.63 15.02 -94.39
N PHE A 186 9.45 14.89 -93.78
CA PHE A 186 9.34 14.64 -92.36
C PHE A 186 9.97 13.28 -92.08
N ASP A 187 11.16 13.29 -91.48
CA ASP A 187 11.81 12.10 -90.98
C ASP A 187 11.31 11.83 -89.57
N PHE A 188 10.33 10.93 -89.47
CA PHE A 188 9.68 10.58 -88.21
C PHE A 188 10.72 10.09 -87.19
N ASP A 189 11.75 9.36 -87.62
CA ASP A 189 12.72 8.75 -86.72
C ASP A 189 13.60 9.81 -86.05
N VAL A 190 13.92 10.90 -86.74
CA VAL A 190 14.71 12.02 -86.19
C VAL A 190 13.85 12.94 -85.31
N GLU A 191 12.63 13.25 -85.74
CA GLU A 191 11.78 14.22 -85.04
C GLU A 191 11.08 13.62 -83.81
N VAL A 192 10.83 12.31 -83.77
CA VAL A 192 10.24 11.65 -82.59
C VAL A 192 11.26 11.44 -81.47
N GLN A 193 12.56 11.36 -81.79
CA GLN A 193 13.62 11.07 -80.83
C GLN A 193 13.62 11.98 -79.58
N PRO A 194 13.58 13.33 -79.69
CA PRO A 194 13.53 14.21 -78.51
C PRO A 194 12.23 14.07 -77.72
N VAL A 195 11.11 13.77 -78.38
CA VAL A 195 9.81 13.54 -77.72
C VAL A 195 9.84 12.25 -76.93
N LEU A 196 10.38 11.18 -77.52
CA LEU A 196 10.51 9.87 -76.89
C LEU A 196 11.49 9.93 -75.71
N GLU A 197 12.62 10.62 -75.86
CA GLU A 197 13.62 10.79 -74.80
C GLU A 197 13.04 11.49 -73.58
N VAL A 198 12.30 12.59 -73.79
CA VAL A 198 11.65 13.31 -72.68
C VAL A 198 10.54 12.48 -72.05
N LEU A 199 9.73 11.76 -72.84
CA LEU A 199 8.67 10.92 -72.31
C LEU A 199 9.22 9.74 -71.51
N VAL A 200 10.23 9.03 -72.03
CA VAL A 200 10.88 7.92 -71.34
C VAL A 200 11.62 8.43 -70.10
N GLY A 201 12.36 9.53 -70.21
CA GLY A 201 13.07 10.13 -69.08
C GLY A 201 12.13 10.51 -67.94
N LYS A 202 11.07 11.27 -68.25
CA LYS A 202 10.09 11.69 -67.24
C LYS A 202 9.30 10.53 -66.65
N THR A 203 8.92 9.53 -67.46
CA THR A 203 8.18 8.37 -66.96
C THR A 203 9.04 7.52 -66.02
N VAL A 204 10.31 7.30 -66.36
CA VAL A 204 11.25 6.59 -65.49
C VAL A 204 11.54 7.38 -64.21
N GLU A 205 11.83 8.68 -64.32
CA GLU A 205 12.10 9.54 -63.15
C GLU A 205 10.88 9.60 -62.21
N GLN A 206 9.69 9.81 -62.75
CA GLN A 206 8.45 9.81 -61.96
C GLN A 206 8.23 8.44 -61.30
N SER A 207 8.39 7.34 -62.03
CA SER A 207 8.22 5.99 -61.45
C SER A 207 9.22 5.69 -60.34
N LEU A 208 10.45 6.19 -60.44
CA LEU A 208 11.46 6.02 -59.40
C LEU A 208 11.10 6.80 -58.14
N LEU A 209 10.65 8.06 -58.29
CA LEU A 209 10.22 8.88 -57.15
C LEU A 209 9.00 8.28 -56.44
N GLU A 210 8.01 7.80 -57.20
CA GLU A 210 6.82 7.15 -56.63
C GLU A 210 7.19 5.89 -55.82
N VAL A 211 8.07 5.04 -56.36
CA VAL A 211 8.52 3.83 -55.64
C VAL A 211 9.30 4.18 -54.38
N MET A 212 10.18 5.18 -54.44
CA MET A 212 10.92 5.65 -53.26
C MET A 212 9.99 6.19 -52.17
N GLU A 213 9.01 7.02 -52.55
CA GLU A 213 8.01 7.53 -51.60
C GLU A 213 7.15 6.41 -51.00
N GLU A 214 6.76 5.41 -51.79
CA GLU A 214 6.01 4.25 -51.30
C GLU A 214 6.80 3.44 -50.27
N GLU A 215 8.09 3.21 -50.52
CA GLU A 215 8.98 2.50 -49.61
C GLU A 215 9.19 3.27 -48.29
N GLU A 216 9.41 4.59 -48.37
CA GLU A 216 9.55 5.44 -47.19
C GLU A 216 8.25 5.45 -46.36
N MET A 217 7.10 5.61 -47.01
CA MET A 217 5.80 5.57 -46.35
C MET A 217 5.51 4.20 -45.73
N ALA A 218 5.93 3.11 -46.37
CA ALA A 218 5.81 1.76 -45.81
C ALA A 218 6.70 1.59 -44.57
N CYS A 219 7.93 2.11 -44.60
CA CYS A 219 8.86 2.08 -43.48
C CYS A 219 8.30 2.85 -42.27
N LEU A 220 7.83 4.09 -42.48
CA LEU A 220 7.23 4.91 -41.41
C LEU A 220 5.99 4.25 -40.81
N ARG A 221 5.11 3.68 -41.65
CA ARG A 221 3.93 2.93 -41.17
C ARG A 221 4.30 1.68 -40.38
N ALA A 222 5.36 0.97 -40.79
CA ALA A 222 5.84 -0.19 -40.04
C ALA A 222 6.39 0.23 -38.67
N GLN A 223 7.19 1.30 -38.62
CA GLN A 223 7.69 1.86 -37.37
C GLN A 223 6.55 2.32 -36.46
N GLN A 224 5.58 3.07 -36.98
CA GLN A 224 4.42 3.54 -36.21
C GLN A 224 3.61 2.38 -35.63
N ARG A 225 3.38 1.30 -36.40
CA ARG A 225 2.71 0.09 -35.91
C ARG A 225 3.49 -0.57 -34.77
N SER A 226 4.78 -0.78 -34.95
CA SER A 226 5.64 -1.40 -33.91
C SER A 226 5.65 -0.57 -32.61
N PHE A 227 5.68 0.76 -32.72
CA PHE A 227 5.64 1.65 -31.57
C PHE A 227 4.27 1.62 -30.88
N GLN A 228 3.17 1.60 -31.63
CA GLN A 228 1.82 1.50 -31.08
C GLN A 228 1.60 0.16 -30.38
N GLU A 229 2.09 -0.94 -30.94
CA GLU A 229 2.03 -2.26 -30.32
C GLU A 229 2.77 -2.27 -28.98
N LEU A 230 3.99 -1.75 -28.94
CA LEU A 230 4.77 -1.65 -27.70
C LEU A 230 4.07 -0.76 -26.66
N ARG A 231 3.61 0.43 -27.07
CA ARG A 231 2.91 1.36 -26.17
C ARG A 231 1.63 0.76 -25.60
N ASN A 232 0.87 0.03 -26.42
CA ASN A 232 -0.36 -0.64 -25.98
C ASN A 232 -0.05 -1.77 -24.98
N ALA A 233 1.02 -2.53 -25.22
CA ALA A 233 1.48 -3.57 -24.29
C ALA A 233 1.95 -2.97 -22.96
N GLU A 234 2.73 -1.90 -22.99
CA GLU A 234 3.18 -1.18 -21.79
C GLU A 234 2.00 -0.60 -21.00
N LEU A 235 1.04 0.03 -21.67
CA LEU A 235 -0.16 0.58 -21.03
C LEU A 235 -0.97 -0.52 -20.33
N ALA A 236 -1.14 -1.67 -20.98
CA ALA A 236 -1.84 -2.81 -20.38
C ALA A 236 -1.12 -3.34 -19.13
N GLU A 237 0.22 -3.38 -19.15
CA GLU A 237 1.01 -3.83 -17.99
C GLU A 237 0.95 -2.82 -16.84
N VAL A 238 1.03 -1.51 -17.13
CA VAL A 238 0.87 -0.45 -16.12
C VAL A 238 -0.50 -0.57 -15.44
N GLN A 239 -1.58 -0.70 -16.21
CA GLN A 239 -2.93 -0.87 -15.66
C GLN A 239 -3.04 -2.11 -14.76
N ARG A 240 -2.41 -3.22 -15.17
CA ARG A 240 -2.36 -4.46 -14.37
C ARG A 240 -1.66 -4.24 -13.03
N LEU A 241 -0.54 -3.53 -13.03
CA LEU A 241 0.25 -3.22 -11.84
C LEU A 241 -0.47 -2.21 -10.92
N GLU A 242 -1.09 -1.18 -11.48
CA GLU A 242 -1.87 -0.19 -10.72
C GLU A 242 -3.04 -0.83 -9.98
N GLU A 243 -3.79 -1.72 -10.63
CA GLU A 243 -4.90 -2.43 -10.01
C GLU A 243 -4.41 -3.39 -8.91
N GLN A 244 -3.24 -4.02 -9.10
CA GLN A 244 -2.61 -4.83 -8.07
C GLN A 244 -2.18 -3.99 -6.85
N GLU A 245 -1.57 -2.83 -7.09
CA GLU A 245 -1.18 -1.90 -6.01
C GLU A 245 -2.39 -1.30 -5.30
N ARG A 246 -3.48 -1.00 -6.01
CA ARG A 246 -4.74 -0.56 -5.41
C ARG A 246 -5.26 -1.57 -4.39
N ARG A 247 -5.33 -2.85 -4.78
CA ARG A 247 -5.77 -3.94 -3.89
C ARG A 247 -4.86 -4.09 -2.66
N ARG A 248 -3.55 -4.04 -2.86
CA ARG A 248 -2.57 -4.12 -1.76
C ARG A 248 -2.69 -2.93 -0.81
N ARG A 249 -2.88 -1.72 -1.34
CA ARG A 249 -3.04 -0.50 -0.55
C ARG A 249 -4.31 -0.55 0.29
N GLU A 250 -5.42 -0.99 -0.31
CA GLU A 250 -6.69 -1.18 0.40
C GLU A 250 -6.56 -2.24 1.51
N GLU A 251 -5.94 -3.39 1.23
CA GLU A 251 -5.73 -4.43 2.24
C GLU A 251 -4.80 -3.96 3.36
N LYS A 252 -3.70 -3.28 3.02
CA LYS A 252 -2.78 -2.69 4.01
C LYS A 252 -3.52 -1.68 4.90
N GLY A 253 -4.37 -0.83 4.32
CA GLY A 253 -5.21 0.10 5.07
C GLY A 253 -6.14 -0.60 6.05
N ARG A 254 -6.80 -1.69 5.63
CA ARG A 254 -7.65 -2.50 6.51
C ARG A 254 -6.87 -3.13 7.66
N ARG A 255 -5.68 -3.68 7.40
CA ARG A 255 -4.84 -4.28 8.45
C ARG A 255 -4.35 -3.24 9.46
N ILE A 256 -3.95 -2.06 9.00
CA ILE A 256 -3.55 -0.96 9.88
C ILE A 256 -4.72 -0.52 10.76
N ALA A 257 -5.92 -0.38 10.19
CA ALA A 257 -7.12 -0.01 10.95
C ALA A 257 -7.44 -1.05 12.03
N GLN A 258 -7.38 -2.35 11.70
CA GLN A 258 -7.58 -3.44 12.65
C GLN A 258 -6.53 -3.42 13.76
N GLN A 259 -5.25 -3.27 13.42
CA GLN A 259 -4.17 -3.20 14.42
C GLN A 259 -4.33 -2.00 15.35
N ARG A 260 -4.77 -0.86 14.81
CA ARG A 260 -5.05 0.34 15.61
C ARG A 260 -6.17 0.09 16.61
N GLU A 261 -7.25 -0.56 16.20
CA GLU A 261 -8.37 -0.89 17.09
C GLU A 261 -7.94 -1.88 18.19
N VAL A 262 -7.12 -2.88 17.85
CA VAL A 262 -6.56 -3.82 18.84
C VAL A 262 -5.70 -3.08 19.86
N LEU A 263 -4.83 -2.19 19.41
CA LEU A 263 -3.93 -1.44 20.28
C LEU A 263 -4.69 -0.50 21.23
N GLU A 264 -5.76 0.15 20.77
CA GLU A 264 -6.63 0.95 21.66
C GLU A 264 -7.28 0.07 22.73
N LYS A 265 -7.82 -1.10 22.36
CA LYS A 265 -8.39 -2.04 23.34
C LYS A 265 -7.34 -2.54 24.33
N GLU A 266 -6.13 -2.86 23.87
CA GLU A 266 -5.03 -3.25 24.74
C GLU A 266 -4.70 -2.14 25.75
N ARG A 267 -4.64 -0.89 25.30
CA ARG A 267 -4.43 0.27 26.19
C ARG A 267 -5.52 0.39 27.24
N GLU A 268 -6.79 0.32 26.85
CA GLU A 268 -7.92 0.36 27.79
C GLU A 268 -7.86 -0.79 28.80
N THR A 269 -7.54 -2.01 28.35
CA THR A 269 -7.41 -3.16 29.26
C THR A 269 -6.25 -3.00 30.22
N ALA A 270 -5.11 -2.47 29.75
CA ALA A 270 -3.94 -2.23 30.59
C ALA A 270 -4.24 -1.17 31.66
N GLU A 271 -4.92 -0.08 31.30
CA GLU A 271 -5.36 0.94 32.25
C GLU A 271 -6.33 0.37 33.30
N LYS A 272 -7.29 -0.47 32.89
CA LYS A 272 -8.22 -1.15 33.82
C LYS A 272 -7.50 -2.10 34.78
N ILE A 273 -6.55 -2.88 34.27
CA ILE A 273 -5.76 -3.80 35.09
C ILE A 273 -4.88 -3.01 36.07
N ALA A 274 -4.25 -1.92 35.62
CA ALA A 274 -3.45 -1.06 36.48
C ALA A 274 -4.29 -0.42 37.59
N ALA A 275 -5.49 0.09 37.26
CA ALA A 275 -6.42 0.63 38.24
C ALA A 275 -6.89 -0.44 39.24
N TRP A 276 -7.24 -1.64 38.76
CA TRP A 276 -7.63 -2.74 39.64
C TRP A 276 -6.50 -3.14 40.59
N ALA A 277 -5.29 -3.35 40.06
CA ALA A 277 -4.11 -3.66 40.86
C ALA A 277 -3.86 -2.56 41.91
N PHE A 278 -3.95 -1.29 41.53
CA PHE A 278 -3.81 -0.16 42.44
C PHE A 278 -4.86 -0.21 43.57
N THR A 279 -6.14 -0.41 43.22
CA THR A 279 -7.22 -0.51 44.23
C THR A 279 -7.02 -1.69 45.17
N GLN A 280 -6.55 -2.83 44.67
CA GLN A 280 -6.34 -4.01 45.50
C GLN A 280 -5.24 -3.77 46.55
N HIS A 281 -4.11 -3.18 46.14
CA HIS A 281 -3.03 -2.83 47.07
C HIS A 281 -3.51 -1.76 48.07
N TYR A 282 -4.19 -0.71 47.59
CA TYR A 282 -4.70 0.36 48.46
C TYR A 282 -5.73 -0.15 49.48
N LEU A 283 -6.68 -0.99 49.07
CA LEU A 283 -7.70 -1.54 49.96
C LEU A 283 -7.12 -2.50 50.99
N ALA A 284 -6.12 -3.30 50.63
CA ALA A 284 -5.47 -4.21 51.55
C ALA A 284 -4.82 -3.44 52.72
N ASP A 285 -4.09 -2.36 52.41
CA ASP A 285 -3.43 -1.53 53.42
C ASP A 285 -4.44 -0.69 54.22
N LEU A 286 -5.48 -0.18 53.55
CA LEU A 286 -6.53 0.62 54.18
C LEU A 286 -7.33 -0.19 55.19
N LEU A 287 -7.71 -1.44 54.86
CA LEU A 287 -8.47 -2.29 55.79
C LEU A 287 -7.70 -2.50 57.08
N ALA A 288 -6.43 -2.92 57.00
CA ALA A 288 -5.60 -3.12 58.19
C ALA A 288 -5.50 -1.84 59.03
N SER A 289 -5.23 -0.69 58.39
CA SER A 289 -5.13 0.62 59.04
C SER A 289 -6.44 1.05 59.74
N VAL A 290 -7.58 0.87 59.08
CA VAL A 290 -8.90 1.19 59.64
C VAL A 290 -9.24 0.25 60.80
N TYR A 291 -8.96 -1.06 60.69
CA TYR A 291 -9.17 -2.01 61.79
C TYR A 291 -8.30 -1.66 63.00
N THR A 292 -7.03 -1.29 62.80
CA THR A 292 -6.17 -0.86 63.91
C THR A 292 -6.68 0.44 64.53
N ALA A 293 -7.01 1.45 63.72
CA ALA A 293 -7.51 2.74 64.24
C ALA A 293 -8.83 2.59 64.99
N LEU A 294 -9.75 1.76 64.47
CA LEU A 294 -11.05 1.52 65.10
C LEU A 294 -10.94 0.66 66.36
N GLY A 295 -9.94 -0.23 66.42
CA GLY A 295 -9.54 -0.93 67.65
C GLY A 295 -8.93 0.00 68.69
N ASP A 296 -8.01 0.87 68.30
CA ASP A 296 -7.38 1.86 69.19
C ASP A 296 -8.41 2.86 69.76
N HIS A 297 -9.44 3.19 68.98
CA HIS A 297 -10.58 4.00 69.43
C HIS A 297 -11.61 3.22 70.27
N GLY A 298 -11.38 1.94 70.52
CA GLY A 298 -12.21 1.12 71.41
C GLY A 298 -13.61 0.82 70.86
N TYR A 299 -13.78 0.79 69.53
CA TYR A 299 -15.08 0.49 68.90
C TYR A 299 -15.35 -1.02 68.81
N PHE A 300 -14.29 -1.84 68.80
CA PHE A 300 -14.41 -3.29 68.92
C PHE A 300 -14.45 -3.65 70.41
N TYR A 301 -15.58 -4.22 70.84
CA TYR A 301 -15.77 -4.71 72.21
C TYR A 301 -15.74 -6.25 72.21
N ASP A 302 -15.23 -6.85 73.28
CA ASP A 302 -15.48 -8.26 73.52
C ASP A 302 -16.96 -8.44 73.89
N PRO A 303 -17.74 -9.22 73.15
CA PRO A 303 -19.14 -9.47 73.48
C PRO A 303 -19.32 -10.03 74.89
N VAL A 304 -18.34 -10.75 75.42
CA VAL A 304 -18.38 -11.29 76.79
C VAL A 304 -18.21 -10.18 77.82
N GLU A 305 -17.24 -9.29 77.64
CA GLU A 305 -17.01 -8.16 78.53
C GLU A 305 -18.25 -7.25 78.58
N LYS A 306 -18.83 -6.95 77.41
CA LYS A 306 -20.03 -6.11 77.33
C LYS A 306 -21.26 -6.76 77.94
N ASP A 307 -21.44 -8.07 77.79
CA ASP A 307 -22.54 -8.80 78.43
C ASP A 307 -22.36 -8.88 79.96
N ILE A 308 -21.13 -9.01 80.44
CA ILE A 308 -20.84 -8.91 81.87
C ILE A 308 -21.19 -7.51 82.39
N GLU A 309 -20.79 -6.46 81.67
CA GLU A 309 -21.06 -5.08 82.06
C GLU A 309 -22.56 -4.72 82.05
N THR A 310 -23.29 -5.18 81.03
CA THR A 310 -24.68 -4.78 80.81
C THR A 310 -25.71 -5.70 81.44
N SER A 311 -25.41 -6.99 81.58
CA SER A 311 -26.35 -8.00 82.12
C SER A 311 -25.93 -8.45 83.51
N PHE A 312 -24.67 -8.87 83.70
CA PHE A 312 -24.23 -9.50 84.95
C PHE A 312 -24.04 -8.50 86.10
N PHE A 313 -23.38 -7.37 85.89
CA PHE A 313 -23.19 -6.40 86.99
C PHE A 313 -24.51 -5.82 87.52
N PRO A 314 -25.49 -5.42 86.69
CA PRO A 314 -26.78 -4.98 87.20
C PRO A 314 -27.50 -6.08 87.99
N TRP A 315 -27.50 -7.32 87.47
CA TRP A 315 -28.08 -8.46 88.17
C TRP A 315 -27.40 -8.71 89.53
N LEU A 316 -26.07 -8.69 89.57
CA LEU A 316 -25.30 -8.89 90.80
C LEU A 316 -25.57 -7.77 91.82
N MET A 317 -25.59 -6.52 91.37
CA MET A 317 -25.87 -5.36 92.23
C MET A 317 -27.30 -5.42 92.78
N ASP A 318 -28.26 -5.86 91.99
CA ASP A 318 -29.65 -6.06 92.42
C ASP A 318 -29.77 -7.18 93.46
N GLU A 319 -29.10 -8.32 93.24
CA GLU A 319 -29.09 -9.43 94.21
C GLU A 319 -28.37 -9.06 95.52
N VAL A 320 -27.27 -8.29 95.45
CA VAL A 320 -26.61 -7.75 96.65
C VAL A 320 -27.52 -6.78 97.38
N ASN A 321 -28.20 -5.88 96.66
CA ASN A 321 -29.14 -4.94 97.25
C ASN A 321 -30.32 -5.67 97.94
N ASN A 322 -30.90 -6.68 97.29
CA ASN A 322 -31.95 -7.52 97.88
C ASN A 322 -31.50 -8.22 99.17
N ASN A 323 -30.26 -8.70 99.24
CA ASN A 323 -29.73 -9.31 100.46
C ASN A 323 -29.45 -8.29 101.57
N LEU A 324 -28.98 -7.09 101.22
CA LEU A 324 -28.84 -6.00 102.17
C LEU A 324 -30.20 -5.54 102.71
N GLU A 325 -31.21 -5.41 101.86
CA GLU A 325 -32.59 -5.06 102.26
C GLU A 325 -33.18 -6.10 103.22
N LYS A 326 -33.03 -7.41 102.92
CA LYS A 326 -33.41 -8.47 103.87
C LYS A 326 -32.69 -8.30 105.22
N GLY A 327 -31.41 -7.95 105.20
CA GLY A 327 -30.62 -7.68 106.41
C GLY A 327 -31.08 -6.43 107.17
N PHE A 328 -31.43 -5.35 106.48
CA PHE A 328 -31.97 -4.13 107.08
C PHE A 328 -33.34 -4.39 107.70
N VAL A 329 -34.24 -5.08 107.00
CA VAL A 329 -35.56 -5.47 107.54
C VAL A 329 -35.40 -6.37 108.76
N ALA A 330 -34.47 -7.34 108.73
CA ALA A 330 -34.21 -8.20 109.88
C ALA A 330 -33.68 -7.42 111.10
N ARG A 331 -32.82 -6.41 110.88
CA ARG A 331 -32.34 -5.52 111.94
C ARG A 331 -33.45 -4.61 112.48
N ASP A 332 -34.26 -4.02 111.61
CA ASP A 332 -35.41 -3.18 112.00
C ASP A 332 -36.45 -3.97 112.82
N LEU A 333 -36.74 -5.21 112.41
CA LEU A 333 -37.57 -6.15 113.19
C LEU A 333 -36.94 -6.50 114.54
N LEU A 334 -35.62 -6.68 114.59
CA LEU A 334 -34.93 -6.92 115.87
C LEU A 334 -34.99 -5.69 116.77
N ASP A 335 -34.78 -4.49 116.24
CA ASP A 335 -34.82 -3.23 116.98
C ASP A 335 -36.23 -2.95 117.52
N THR A 336 -37.28 -3.19 116.72
CA THR A 336 -38.68 -3.09 117.17
C THR A 336 -39.03 -4.12 118.25
N LEU A 337 -38.57 -5.37 118.12
CA LEU A 337 -38.74 -6.38 119.17
C LEU A 337 -38.00 -6.02 120.47
N ILE A 338 -36.78 -5.46 120.36
CA ILE A 338 -36.04 -4.97 121.52
C ILE A 338 -36.82 -3.83 122.21
N LEU A 339 -37.34 -2.87 121.43
CA LEU A 339 -38.17 -1.79 121.95
C LEU A 339 -39.41 -2.33 122.69
N GLU A 340 -40.17 -3.26 122.08
CA GLU A 340 -41.35 -3.86 122.70
C GLU A 340 -41.01 -4.61 124.01
N VAL A 341 -39.89 -5.33 124.04
CA VAL A 341 -39.42 -6.01 125.27
C VAL A 341 -39.01 -5.00 126.35
N THR A 342 -38.38 -3.88 125.97
CA THR A 342 -38.03 -2.81 126.92
C THR A 342 -39.25 -2.08 127.47
N GLU A 343 -40.28 -1.82 126.65
CA GLU A 343 -41.55 -1.24 127.08
C GLU A 343 -42.28 -2.18 128.05
N LYS A 344 -42.43 -3.47 127.70
CA LYS A 344 -43.04 -4.46 128.61
C LYS A 344 -42.30 -4.58 129.95
N ARG A 345 -40.97 -4.46 129.95
CA ARG A 345 -40.20 -4.43 131.20
C ARG A 345 -40.43 -3.14 131.99
N LEU A 346 -40.52 -1.99 131.32
CA LEU A 346 -40.82 -0.71 131.96
C LEU A 346 -42.20 -0.70 132.61
N ASP A 347 -43.22 -1.20 131.90
CA ASP A 347 -44.59 -1.36 132.42
C ASP A 347 -44.62 -2.29 133.64
N GLY A 348 -43.90 -3.42 133.56
CA GLY A 348 -43.75 -4.33 134.70
C GLY A 348 -43.05 -3.73 135.92
N PHE A 349 -42.14 -2.75 135.74
CA PHE A 349 -41.57 -1.99 136.86
C PHE A 349 -42.57 -0.96 137.41
N GLN A 350 -43.38 -0.31 136.57
CA GLN A 350 -44.40 0.66 137.00
C GLN A 350 -45.55 -0.01 137.77
N GLU A 351 -45.91 -1.25 137.42
CA GLU A 351 -46.88 -2.06 138.17
C GLU A 351 -46.37 -2.54 139.54
N LEU A 352 -45.04 -2.56 139.76
CA LEU A 352 -44.43 -2.93 141.05
C LEU A 352 -44.21 -1.72 141.97
N ASP A 353 -44.21 -0.50 141.44
CA ASP A 353 -44.07 0.77 142.18
C ASP A 353 -45.44 1.43 142.53
N SER A 354 -46.56 0.81 142.16
CA SER A 354 -47.94 1.16 142.58
C SER A 354 -48.45 0.18 143.63
#